data_AF-A0A4U8QAX6-F1
#
_entry.id   AF-A0A4U8QAX6-F1
#
_cell.length_a   1.000
_cell.length_b   1.000
_cell.length_c   1.000
_cell.angle_alpha   90.00
_cell.angle_beta   90.00
_cell.angle_gamma   90.00
#
_symmetry.space_group_name_H-M   'P 1'
#
loop_
_entity.id
_entity.type
_entity.pdbx_description
1 polymer ?
#
loop_
_entity_poly.entity_id
_entity_poly.type
_entity_poly.pdbx_seq_one_letter_code
_entity_poly.pdbx_strand_id
1 'polypeptide(L)'
;MKCTFCGAPLTLKDEKCPYCGSQNPDILKHRSDMKHYQSEFKKTQNDVYTTTHRFTSISVRTSIIAILVILNVAAFILVGSAWPIYKSVTKSALHKNEAIHKETMDNLIENKKYIDLNAYYNSNNLYLGDEFDSYTAITRASESYNSIFDSINSLINPELHSSWSPRYLVSSLSSYYETISGEYFLYEGKYQAEHLAALDDIDQKIQLLLSSFCNMTKEDLSTLPNLSANGIRDILERRLDIHEEETN
;
A
#
# COMPACT_ATOMS: atom_id res chain seq x y z
N MET A 1 -12.18 35.43 80.71
CA MET A 1 -10.77 35.41 81.18
C MET A 1 -10.64 36.43 82.30
N LYS A 2 -9.56 36.45 83.09
CA LYS A 2 -9.36 37.48 84.13
C LYS A 2 -8.05 38.21 83.86
N CYS A 3 -8.00 39.51 84.11
CA CYS A 3 -6.79 40.29 84.01
C CYS A 3 -5.75 39.79 85.02
N THR A 4 -4.56 39.46 84.55
CA THR A 4 -3.44 39.02 85.38
C THR A 4 -2.95 40.09 86.36
N PHE A 5 -3.21 41.37 86.08
CA PHE A 5 -2.77 42.49 86.91
C PHE A 5 -3.82 42.95 87.94
N CYS A 6 -5.11 43.01 87.59
CA CYS A 6 -6.16 43.51 88.49
C CYS A 6 -7.29 42.52 88.78
N GLY A 7 -7.25 41.30 88.22
CA GLY A 7 -8.26 40.26 88.46
C GLY A 7 -9.62 40.48 87.80
N ALA A 8 -9.86 41.64 87.18
CA ALA A 8 -11.12 41.98 86.53
C ALA A 8 -11.45 41.03 85.36
N PRO A 9 -12.73 40.72 85.11
CA PRO A 9 -13.12 39.88 83.97
C PRO A 9 -12.76 40.57 82.65
N LEU A 10 -12.09 39.82 81.77
CA LEU A 10 -11.70 40.21 80.41
C LEU A 10 -12.39 39.32 79.38
N THR A 11 -12.83 39.93 78.28
CA THR A 11 -13.29 39.23 77.09
C THR A 11 -12.18 39.13 76.05
N LEU A 12 -12.31 38.21 75.09
CA LEU A 12 -11.39 38.04 73.95
C LEU A 12 -11.46 39.20 72.92
N LYS A 13 -12.26 40.24 73.19
CA LYS A 13 -12.37 41.45 72.36
C LYS A 13 -11.65 42.66 72.96
N ASP A 14 -11.32 42.63 74.25
CA ASP A 14 -10.75 43.76 75.00
C ASP A 14 -9.21 43.79 74.90
N GLU A 15 -8.65 44.58 73.99
CA GLU A 15 -7.20 44.70 73.74
C GLU A 15 -6.40 45.10 74.99
N LYS A 16 -7.01 45.91 75.85
CA LYS A 16 -6.47 46.34 77.14
C LYS A 16 -7.54 46.15 78.19
N CYS A 17 -7.11 45.87 79.42
CA CYS A 17 -8.02 45.81 80.54
C CYS A 17 -8.70 47.17 80.74
N PRO A 18 -10.04 47.25 80.73
CA PRO A 18 -10.75 48.52 80.89
C PRO A 18 -10.59 49.13 82.30
N TYR A 19 -10.12 48.33 83.27
CA TYR A 19 -9.96 48.75 84.66
C TYR A 19 -8.55 49.18 85.04
N CYS A 20 -7.51 48.57 84.46
CA CYS A 20 -6.11 48.90 84.80
C CYS A 20 -5.24 49.27 83.58
N GLY A 21 -5.79 49.24 82.37
CA GLY A 21 -5.08 49.62 81.14
C GLY A 21 -4.02 48.62 80.65
N SER A 22 -3.75 47.53 81.40
CA SER A 22 -2.76 46.52 81.01
C SER A 22 -3.18 45.81 79.71
N GLN A 23 -2.23 45.52 78.81
CA GLN A 23 -2.51 44.75 77.60
C GLN A 23 -3.03 43.34 77.93
N ASN A 24 -3.95 42.84 77.11
CA ASN A 24 -4.48 41.50 77.22
C ASN A 24 -3.62 40.51 76.40
N PRO A 25 -2.76 39.70 77.05
CA PRO A 25 -1.85 38.79 76.34
C PRO A 25 -2.59 37.72 75.54
N ASP A 26 -3.77 37.29 75.99
CA ASP A 26 -4.55 36.23 75.34
C ASP A 26 -5.09 36.66 73.97
N ILE A 27 -5.42 37.95 73.79
CA ILE A 27 -5.87 38.49 72.49
C ILE A 27 -4.71 38.62 71.52
N LEU A 28 -3.52 39.02 72.00
CA LEU A 28 -2.33 39.08 71.15
C LEU A 28 -1.96 37.69 70.64
N LYS A 29 -2.01 36.69 71.52
CA LYS A 29 -1.81 35.29 71.16
C LYS A 29 -2.88 34.80 70.20
N HIS A 30 -4.16 35.03 70.49
CA HIS A 30 -5.26 34.62 69.61
C HIS A 30 -5.19 35.26 68.22
N ARG A 31 -4.82 36.55 68.10
CA ARG A 31 -4.61 37.21 66.80
C ARG A 31 -3.41 36.63 66.04
N SER A 32 -2.33 36.31 66.74
CA SER A 32 -1.16 35.65 66.15
C SER A 32 -1.53 34.26 65.63
N ASP A 33 -2.21 33.47 66.45
CA ASP A 33 -2.67 32.12 66.10
C ASP A 33 -3.65 32.18 64.91
N MET A 34 -4.60 33.12 64.91
CA MET A 34 -5.52 33.30 63.78
C MET A 34 -4.82 33.69 62.48
N LYS A 35 -3.80 34.56 62.54
CA LYS A 35 -2.98 34.90 61.35
C LYS A 35 -2.19 33.68 60.86
N HIS A 36 -1.63 32.90 61.78
CA HIS A 36 -0.90 31.68 61.45
C HIS A 36 -1.83 30.66 60.76
N TYR A 37 -2.99 30.37 61.35
CA TYR A 37 -3.96 29.44 60.76
C TYR A 37 -4.51 29.92 59.41
N GLN A 38 -4.77 31.21 59.24
CA GLN A 38 -5.19 31.75 57.95
C GLN A 38 -4.10 31.62 56.88
N SER A 39 -2.84 31.81 57.25
CA SER A 39 -1.70 31.62 56.36
C SER A 39 -1.56 30.15 55.94
N GLU A 40 -1.59 29.23 56.91
CA GLU A 40 -1.49 27.79 56.65
C GLU A 40 -2.68 27.26 55.84
N PHE A 41 -3.89 27.77 56.10
CA PHE A 41 -5.08 27.43 55.32
C PHE A 41 -4.96 27.89 53.86
N LYS A 42 -4.54 29.14 53.63
CA LYS A 42 -4.33 29.66 52.26
C LYS A 42 -3.22 28.92 51.53
N LYS A 43 -2.14 28.57 52.23
CA LYS A 43 -1.02 27.79 51.70
C LYS A 43 -1.50 26.39 51.29
N THR A 44 -2.20 25.70 52.17
CA THR A 44 -2.77 24.36 51.91
C THR A 44 -3.77 24.41 50.75
N GLN A 45 -4.63 25.42 50.70
CA GLN A 45 -5.61 25.59 49.62
C GLN A 45 -4.91 25.79 48.26
N ASN A 46 -3.87 26.62 48.21
CA ASN A 46 -3.08 26.83 46.99
C ASN A 46 -2.30 25.57 46.58
N ASP A 47 -1.70 24.86 47.53
CA ASP A 47 -0.98 23.62 47.26
C ASP A 47 -1.91 22.55 46.69
N VAL A 48 -3.11 22.38 47.26
CA VAL A 48 -4.13 21.46 46.74
C VAL A 48 -4.60 21.88 45.34
N TYR A 49 -4.88 23.17 45.12
CA TYR A 49 -5.35 23.66 43.82
C TYR A 49 -4.30 23.46 42.72
N THR A 50 -3.04 23.84 42.99
CA THR A 50 -1.93 23.72 42.03
C THR A 50 -1.58 22.26 41.75
N THR A 51 -1.56 21.42 42.78
CA THR A 51 -1.27 19.99 42.67
C THR A 51 -2.36 19.29 41.86
N THR A 52 -3.63 19.50 42.20
CA THR A 52 -4.77 18.92 41.49
C THR A 52 -4.81 19.34 40.02
N HIS A 53 -4.63 20.64 39.72
CA HIS A 53 -4.63 21.12 38.34
C HIS A 53 -3.43 20.59 37.53
N ARG A 54 -2.23 20.49 38.13
CA ARG A 54 -1.05 19.90 37.47
C ARG A 54 -1.28 18.43 37.14
N PHE A 55 -1.78 17.64 38.10
CA PHE A 55 -2.10 16.23 37.88
C PHE A 55 -3.17 16.05 36.81
N THR A 56 -4.25 16.84 36.83
CA THR A 56 -5.29 16.80 35.79
C THR A 56 -4.74 17.19 34.41
N SER A 57 -3.95 18.25 34.30
CA SER A 57 -3.42 18.70 33.00
C SER A 57 -2.41 17.73 32.39
N ILE A 58 -1.58 17.08 33.22
CA ILE A 58 -0.61 16.08 32.77
C ILE A 58 -1.34 14.79 32.42
N SER A 59 -2.26 14.32 33.27
CA SER A 59 -3.03 13.10 33.03
C SER A 59 -3.83 13.18 31.73
N VAL A 60 -4.49 14.31 31.45
CA VAL A 60 -5.24 14.50 30.20
C VAL A 60 -4.32 14.48 28.98
N ARG A 61 -3.18 15.19 29.02
CA ARG A 61 -2.22 15.22 27.91
C ARG A 61 -1.60 13.84 27.65
N THR A 62 -1.22 13.12 28.69
CA THR A 62 -0.67 11.76 28.57
C THR A 62 -1.71 10.79 28.00
N SER A 63 -2.97 10.87 28.44
CA SER A 63 -4.05 10.05 27.89
C SER A 63 -4.30 10.33 26.41
N ILE A 64 -4.28 11.61 25.99
CA ILE A 64 -4.43 11.97 24.57
C ILE A 64 -3.26 11.40 23.74
N ILE A 65 -2.01 11.56 24.20
CA ILE A 65 -0.84 11.03 23.50
C ILE A 65 -0.92 9.50 23.41
N ALA A 66 -1.31 8.81 24.48
CA ALA A 66 -1.46 7.35 24.48
C ALA A 66 -2.49 6.88 23.44
N ILE A 67 -3.64 7.55 23.35
CA ILE A 67 -4.68 7.25 22.34
C ILE A 67 -4.14 7.49 20.93
N LEU A 68 -3.46 8.61 20.69
CA LEU A 68 -2.87 8.91 19.38
C LEU A 68 -1.83 7.86 18.97
N VAL A 69 -0.99 7.40 19.91
CA VAL A 69 -0.03 6.32 19.65
C VAL A 69 -0.75 5.03 19.28
N ILE A 70 -1.79 4.64 20.02
CA ILE A 70 -2.60 3.45 19.71
C ILE A 70 -3.23 3.56 18.33
N LEU A 71 -3.81 4.72 17.98
CA LEU A 71 -4.40 4.93 16.66
C LEU A 71 -3.36 4.85 15.53
N ASN A 72 -2.17 5.40 15.73
CA ASN A 72 -1.08 5.29 14.75
C ASN A 72 -0.58 3.85 14.60
N VAL A 73 -0.44 3.11 15.71
CA VAL A 73 -0.07 1.69 15.68
C VAL A 73 -1.14 0.86 14.96
N ALA A 74 -2.42 1.10 15.26
CA ALA A 74 -3.53 0.42 14.59
C ALA A 74 -3.57 0.74 13.09
N ALA A 75 -3.38 2.01 12.71
CA ALA A 75 -3.29 2.40 11.30
C ALA A 75 -2.12 1.73 10.59
N PHE A 76 -0.95 1.66 11.23
CA PHE A 76 0.22 0.97 10.69
C PHE A 76 -0.03 -0.53 10.47
N ILE A 77 -0.69 -1.20 11.43
CA ILE A 77 -1.07 -2.61 11.29
C ILE A 77 -2.06 -2.79 10.13
N LEU A 78 -3.08 -1.93 10.02
CA LEU A 78 -4.07 -2.00 8.94
C LEU A 78 -3.41 -1.84 7.57
N VAL A 79 -2.53 -0.85 7.41
CA VAL A 79 -1.78 -0.65 6.17
C VAL A 79 -0.88 -1.85 5.86
N GLY A 80 -0.17 -2.38 6.88
CA GLY A 80 0.65 -3.58 6.72
C GLY A 80 -0.14 -4.84 6.36
N SER A 81 -1.40 -4.92 6.78
CA SER A 81 -2.31 -6.04 6.48
C SER A 81 -3.18 -5.82 5.23
N ALA A 82 -3.10 -4.66 4.58
CA ALA A 82 -3.99 -4.30 3.47
C ALA A 82 -3.89 -5.29 2.30
N TRP A 83 -2.67 -5.69 1.92
CA TRP A 83 -2.46 -6.63 0.80
C TRP A 83 -3.00 -8.05 1.07
N PRO A 84 -2.68 -8.71 2.22
CA PRO A 84 -3.30 -9.99 2.56
C PRO A 84 -4.83 -9.96 2.61
N ILE A 85 -5.42 -8.88 3.16
CA ILE A 85 -6.87 -8.72 3.22
C ILE A 85 -7.44 -8.59 1.81
N TYR A 86 -6.88 -7.70 0.99
CA TYR A 86 -7.26 -7.53 -0.41
C TYR A 86 -7.20 -8.87 -1.16
N LYS A 87 -6.06 -9.57 -1.09
CA LYS A 87 -5.88 -10.87 -1.74
C LYS A 87 -6.92 -11.89 -1.28
N SER A 88 -7.19 -11.99 0.02
CA SER A 88 -8.16 -12.94 0.58
C SER A 88 -9.59 -12.65 0.12
N VAL A 89 -9.99 -11.38 0.12
CA VAL A 89 -11.33 -10.95 -0.33
C VAL A 89 -11.48 -11.21 -1.83
N THR A 90 -10.49 -10.82 -2.63
CA THR A 90 -10.51 -11.04 -4.08
C THR A 90 -10.55 -12.52 -4.42
N LYS A 91 -9.68 -13.35 -3.82
CA LYS A 91 -9.70 -14.80 -4.02
C LYS A 91 -11.04 -15.43 -3.65
N SER A 92 -11.68 -14.98 -2.58
CA SER A 92 -13.02 -15.44 -2.19
C SER A 92 -14.09 -15.05 -3.21
N ALA A 93 -14.00 -13.86 -3.81
CA ALA A 93 -14.92 -13.40 -4.85
C ALA A 93 -14.72 -14.17 -6.15
N LEU A 94 -13.46 -14.45 -6.52
CA LEU A 94 -13.09 -15.23 -7.68
C LEU A 94 -13.62 -16.67 -7.60
N HIS A 95 -13.40 -17.34 -6.45
CA HIS A 95 -13.91 -18.69 -6.22
C HIS A 95 -15.45 -18.77 -6.36
N LYS A 96 -16.18 -17.77 -5.86
CA LYS A 96 -17.64 -17.70 -6.00
C LYS A 96 -18.13 -17.56 -7.45
N ASN A 97 -17.33 -16.94 -8.31
CA ASN A 97 -17.67 -16.68 -9.70
C ASN A 97 -16.78 -17.49 -10.68
N GLU A 98 -16.19 -18.59 -10.20
CA GLU A 98 -15.20 -19.37 -10.95
C GLU A 98 -15.73 -19.80 -12.32
N ALA A 99 -16.93 -20.40 -12.35
CA ALA A 99 -17.55 -20.90 -13.58
C ALA A 99 -17.75 -19.78 -14.62
N ILE A 100 -18.18 -18.59 -14.19
CA ILE A 100 -18.42 -17.45 -15.08
C ILE A 100 -17.11 -16.97 -15.69
N HIS A 101 -16.06 -16.86 -14.87
CA HIS A 101 -14.74 -16.46 -15.34
C HIS A 101 -14.15 -17.48 -16.30
N LYS A 102 -14.24 -18.78 -16.00
CA LYS A 102 -13.77 -19.86 -16.89
C LYS A 102 -14.51 -19.87 -18.23
N GLU A 103 -15.84 -19.81 -18.20
CA GLU A 103 -16.66 -19.73 -19.42
C GLU A 103 -16.29 -18.52 -20.28
N THR A 104 -16.07 -17.35 -19.64
CA THR A 104 -15.64 -16.15 -20.37
C THR A 104 -14.26 -16.32 -21.01
N MET A 105 -13.31 -16.90 -20.27
CA MET A 105 -11.96 -17.17 -20.78
C MET A 105 -12.01 -18.17 -21.94
N ASP A 106 -12.74 -19.27 -21.80
CA ASP A 106 -12.89 -20.30 -22.83
C ASP A 106 -13.53 -19.71 -24.09
N ASN A 107 -14.56 -18.87 -23.96
CA ASN A 107 -15.18 -18.19 -25.08
C ASN A 107 -14.19 -17.28 -25.83
N LEU A 108 -13.37 -16.52 -25.11
CA LEU A 108 -12.36 -15.65 -25.71
C LEU A 108 -11.29 -16.47 -26.44
N ILE A 109 -10.92 -17.65 -25.91
CA ILE A 109 -9.99 -18.58 -26.56
C ILE A 109 -10.60 -19.17 -27.83
N GLU A 110 -11.82 -19.70 -27.76
CA GLU A 110 -12.55 -20.30 -28.88
C GLU A 110 -12.72 -19.29 -30.04
N ASN A 111 -13.02 -18.03 -29.70
CA ASN A 111 -13.19 -16.96 -30.67
C ASN A 111 -11.87 -16.28 -31.07
N LYS A 112 -10.71 -16.81 -30.63
CA LYS A 112 -9.36 -16.30 -30.94
C LYS A 112 -9.16 -14.82 -30.59
N LYS A 113 -9.83 -14.35 -29.53
CA LYS A 113 -9.78 -12.97 -29.03
C LYS A 113 -8.71 -12.81 -27.97
N TYR A 114 -7.45 -13.02 -28.36
CA TYR A 114 -6.31 -13.07 -27.42
C TYR A 114 -6.03 -11.74 -26.71
N ILE A 115 -6.19 -10.61 -27.39
CA ILE A 115 -6.01 -9.28 -26.77
C ILE A 115 -7.04 -9.08 -25.64
N ASP A 116 -8.30 -9.39 -25.92
CA ASP A 116 -9.39 -9.32 -24.94
C ASP A 116 -9.19 -10.33 -23.80
N LEU A 117 -8.65 -11.52 -24.10
CA LEU A 117 -8.33 -12.56 -23.11
C LEU A 117 -7.37 -12.03 -22.05
N ASN A 118 -6.26 -11.42 -22.47
CA ASN A 118 -5.28 -10.84 -21.54
C ASN A 118 -5.88 -9.66 -20.76
N ALA A 119 -6.63 -8.78 -21.43
CA ALA A 119 -7.28 -7.64 -20.79
C ALA A 119 -8.27 -8.10 -19.70
N TYR A 120 -9.07 -9.12 -19.98
CA TYR A 120 -10.04 -9.69 -19.04
C TYR A 120 -9.34 -10.36 -17.85
N TYR A 121 -8.32 -11.19 -18.09
CA TYR A 121 -7.57 -11.88 -17.04
C TYR A 121 -6.96 -10.91 -16.02
N ASN A 122 -6.35 -9.83 -16.51
CA ASN A 122 -5.72 -8.81 -15.66
C ASN A 122 -6.76 -7.92 -14.96
N SER A 123 -7.77 -7.44 -15.68
CA SER A 123 -8.79 -6.54 -15.11
C SER A 123 -9.60 -7.19 -13.99
N ASN A 124 -9.80 -8.50 -14.07
CA ASN A 124 -10.50 -9.28 -13.03
C ASN A 124 -9.56 -9.87 -11.97
N ASN A 125 -8.25 -9.58 -12.03
CA ASN A 125 -7.23 -10.10 -11.11
C ASN A 125 -7.21 -11.63 -11.01
N LEU A 126 -7.45 -12.34 -12.12
CA LEU A 126 -7.57 -13.79 -12.11
C LEU A 126 -6.26 -14.48 -11.68
N TYR A 127 -5.12 -13.82 -11.81
CA TYR A 127 -3.81 -14.27 -11.31
C TYR A 127 -3.75 -14.46 -9.77
N LEU A 128 -4.76 -13.99 -9.02
CA LEU A 128 -4.86 -14.21 -7.57
C LEU A 128 -5.59 -15.52 -7.20
N GLY A 129 -6.29 -16.13 -8.15
CA GLY A 129 -7.05 -17.37 -7.94
C GLY A 129 -6.33 -18.58 -8.53
N ASP A 130 -6.03 -19.57 -7.69
CA ASP A 130 -5.35 -20.81 -8.07
C ASP A 130 -6.21 -21.66 -9.04
N GLU A 131 -7.49 -21.33 -9.21
CA GLU A 131 -8.41 -22.00 -10.12
C GLU A 131 -8.21 -21.59 -11.60
N PHE A 132 -7.53 -20.46 -11.86
CA PHE A 132 -7.28 -19.91 -13.21
C PHE A 132 -5.86 -20.12 -13.71
N ASP A 133 -5.11 -20.90 -12.96
CA ASP A 133 -3.69 -21.16 -13.12
C ASP A 133 -3.38 -21.89 -14.45
N SER A 134 -4.38 -22.56 -15.04
CA SER A 134 -4.34 -23.18 -16.37
C SER A 134 -4.44 -22.18 -17.53
N TYR A 135 -4.81 -20.93 -17.26
CA TYR A 135 -4.89 -19.87 -18.28
C TYR A 135 -3.63 -19.01 -18.31
N THR A 136 -2.71 -19.17 -17.36
CA THR A 136 -1.56 -18.28 -17.19
C THR A 136 -0.61 -18.28 -18.39
N ALA A 137 -0.32 -19.42 -18.99
CA ALA A 137 0.56 -19.47 -20.17
C ALA A 137 -0.06 -18.76 -21.37
N ILE A 138 -1.33 -19.05 -21.68
CA ILE A 138 -2.02 -18.44 -22.81
C ILE A 138 -2.25 -16.94 -22.63
N THR A 139 -2.49 -16.46 -21.40
CA THR A 139 -2.64 -15.02 -21.15
C THR A 139 -1.31 -14.28 -21.28
N ARG A 140 -0.20 -14.85 -20.81
CA ARG A 140 1.16 -14.29 -21.04
C ARG A 140 1.57 -14.30 -22.50
N ALA A 141 1.27 -15.38 -23.22
CA ALA A 141 1.46 -15.43 -24.67
C ALA A 141 0.61 -14.36 -25.38
N SER A 142 -0.63 -14.16 -24.94
CA SER A 142 -1.54 -13.13 -25.46
C SER A 142 -1.06 -11.70 -25.18
N GLU A 143 -0.49 -11.45 -24.00
CA GLU A 143 0.15 -10.17 -23.64
C GLU A 143 1.33 -9.87 -24.56
N SER A 144 2.19 -10.88 -24.77
CA SER A 144 3.34 -10.77 -25.65
C SER A 144 2.90 -10.54 -27.11
N TYR A 145 1.89 -11.27 -27.57
CA TYR A 145 1.27 -11.06 -28.89
C TYR A 145 0.75 -9.63 -29.07
N ASN A 146 0.01 -9.10 -28.09
CA ASN A 146 -0.47 -7.72 -28.15
C ASN A 146 0.69 -6.72 -28.24
N SER A 147 1.73 -6.91 -27.43
CA SER A 147 2.91 -6.04 -27.41
C SER A 147 3.71 -6.09 -28.73
N ILE A 148 3.80 -7.28 -29.34
CA ILE A 148 4.39 -7.46 -30.68
C ILE A 148 3.55 -6.75 -31.74
N PHE A 149 2.23 -6.93 -31.72
CA PHE A 149 1.31 -6.28 -32.64
C PHE A 149 1.40 -4.75 -32.55
N ASP A 150 1.36 -4.20 -31.34
CA ASP A 150 1.48 -2.76 -31.10
C ASP A 150 2.85 -2.22 -31.53
N SER A 151 3.92 -2.99 -31.30
CA SER A 151 5.27 -2.63 -31.74
C SER A 151 5.38 -2.58 -33.27
N ILE A 152 4.82 -3.57 -33.97
CA ILE A 152 4.82 -3.61 -35.44
C ILE A 152 3.94 -2.49 -36.00
N ASN A 153 2.78 -2.21 -35.41
CA ASN A 153 1.94 -1.08 -35.83
C ASN A 153 2.66 0.27 -35.69
N SER A 154 3.46 0.42 -34.63
CA SER A 154 4.27 1.61 -34.40
C SER A 154 5.40 1.75 -35.41
N LEU A 155 6.03 0.64 -35.82
CA LEU A 155 7.01 0.61 -36.92
C LEU A 155 6.38 1.08 -38.24
N ILE A 156 5.16 0.62 -38.55
CA ILE A 156 4.47 0.96 -39.80
C ILE A 156 3.94 2.40 -39.79
N ASN A 157 3.50 2.91 -38.63
CA ASN A 157 2.87 4.22 -38.48
C ASN A 157 3.63 5.10 -37.47
N PRO A 158 4.89 5.49 -37.73
CA PRO A 158 5.73 6.20 -36.77
C PRO A 158 5.17 7.57 -36.36
N GLU A 159 4.41 8.24 -37.22
CA GLU A 159 3.80 9.54 -36.91
C GLU A 159 2.74 9.48 -35.80
N LEU A 160 2.14 8.31 -35.57
CA LEU A 160 1.17 8.09 -34.50
C LEU A 160 1.85 7.66 -33.18
N HIS A 161 3.13 7.28 -33.23
CA HIS A 161 3.84 6.62 -32.15
C HIS A 161 5.26 7.20 -31.97
N SER A 162 5.31 8.46 -31.52
CA SER A 162 6.55 9.28 -31.45
C SER A 162 7.65 8.77 -30.51
N SER A 163 7.39 7.73 -29.69
CA SER A 163 8.33 7.18 -28.71
C SER A 163 8.70 5.71 -28.94
N TRP A 164 8.40 5.15 -30.12
CA TRP A 164 8.65 3.74 -30.38
C TRP A 164 10.14 3.44 -30.63
N SER A 165 10.61 2.29 -30.15
CA SER A 165 11.95 1.75 -30.41
C SER A 165 11.87 0.26 -30.75
N PRO A 166 12.68 -0.22 -31.71
CA PRO A 166 12.91 -1.65 -31.98
C PRO A 166 13.13 -2.52 -30.75
N ARG A 167 13.68 -1.96 -29.67
CA ARG A 167 13.89 -2.63 -28.38
C ARG A 167 12.60 -3.20 -27.79
N TYR A 168 11.45 -2.56 -28.00
CA TYR A 168 10.17 -3.08 -27.50
C TYR A 168 9.75 -4.37 -28.22
N LEU A 169 9.96 -4.44 -29.53
CA LEU A 169 9.69 -5.66 -30.31
C LEU A 169 10.61 -6.81 -29.86
N VAL A 170 11.91 -6.53 -29.68
CA VAL A 170 12.89 -7.51 -29.18
C VAL A 170 12.49 -8.04 -27.80
N SER A 171 12.14 -7.14 -26.87
CA SER A 171 11.73 -7.53 -25.51
C SER A 171 10.45 -8.37 -25.53
N SER A 172 9.48 -8.02 -26.37
CA SER A 172 8.20 -8.73 -26.46
C SER A 172 8.38 -10.12 -27.07
N LEU A 173 9.21 -10.26 -28.10
CA LEU A 173 9.56 -11.56 -28.68
C LEU A 173 10.34 -12.43 -27.69
N SER A 174 11.29 -11.85 -26.95
CA SER A 174 12.05 -12.60 -25.94
C SER A 174 11.12 -13.14 -24.85
N SER A 175 10.24 -12.30 -24.30
CA SER A 175 9.23 -12.69 -23.31
C SER A 175 8.28 -13.77 -23.85
N TYR A 176 7.89 -13.66 -25.13
CA TYR A 176 7.07 -14.67 -25.78
C TYR A 176 7.77 -16.03 -25.82
N TYR A 177 9.00 -16.08 -26.36
CA TYR A 177 9.74 -17.34 -26.48
C TYR A 177 10.07 -17.95 -25.11
N GLU A 178 10.43 -17.15 -24.10
CA GLU A 178 10.59 -17.62 -22.72
C GLU A 178 9.31 -18.25 -22.16
N THR A 179 8.14 -17.69 -22.50
CA THR A 179 6.84 -18.22 -22.06
C THR A 179 6.56 -19.58 -22.69
N ILE A 180 6.79 -19.71 -23.99
CA ILE A 180 6.46 -20.96 -24.72
C ILE A 180 7.55 -22.03 -24.65
N SER A 181 8.78 -21.69 -24.26
CA SER A 181 9.86 -22.65 -24.02
C SER A 181 10.02 -23.02 -22.55
N GLY A 182 9.46 -22.24 -21.63
CA GLY A 182 9.68 -22.39 -20.20
C GLY A 182 8.82 -23.48 -19.57
N GLU A 183 9.46 -24.50 -18.99
CA GLU A 183 8.80 -25.53 -18.18
C GLU A 183 7.96 -24.95 -17.04
N TYR A 184 8.37 -23.78 -16.51
CA TYR A 184 7.61 -23.07 -15.48
C TYR A 184 6.21 -22.68 -15.95
N PHE A 185 6.10 -22.25 -17.20
CA PHE A 185 4.82 -21.85 -17.78
C PHE A 185 4.09 -23.05 -18.34
N LEU A 186 4.77 -24.03 -18.94
CA LEU A 186 4.16 -25.19 -19.57
C LEU A 186 4.32 -26.48 -18.74
N TYR A 187 4.01 -26.42 -17.45
CA TYR A 187 4.03 -27.62 -16.60
C TYR A 187 3.01 -28.67 -17.09
N GLU A 188 3.48 -29.90 -17.32
CA GLU A 188 2.65 -31.01 -17.81
C GLU A 188 1.43 -31.27 -16.91
N GLY A 189 0.26 -31.46 -17.53
CA GLY A 189 -0.99 -31.81 -16.85
C GLY A 189 -1.84 -30.62 -16.36
N LYS A 190 -1.36 -29.38 -16.49
CA LYS A 190 -2.12 -28.17 -16.11
C LYS A 190 -2.97 -27.58 -17.24
N TYR A 191 -2.61 -27.89 -18.48
CA TYR A 191 -3.19 -27.30 -19.69
C TYR A 191 -4.06 -28.29 -20.44
N GLN A 192 -5.21 -27.82 -20.92
CA GLN A 192 -6.10 -28.58 -21.80
C GLN A 192 -5.59 -28.49 -23.25
N ALA A 193 -6.07 -29.39 -24.11
CA ALA A 193 -5.65 -29.43 -25.51
C ALA A 193 -5.97 -28.12 -26.25
N GLU A 194 -7.07 -27.48 -25.87
CA GLU A 194 -7.55 -26.20 -26.37
C GLU A 194 -6.59 -25.05 -26.03
N HIS A 195 -5.98 -25.08 -24.83
CA HIS A 195 -4.99 -24.08 -24.42
C HIS A 195 -3.71 -24.22 -25.26
N LEU A 196 -3.25 -25.45 -25.51
CA LEU A 196 -2.08 -25.71 -26.35
C LEU A 196 -2.34 -25.31 -27.81
N ALA A 197 -3.50 -25.67 -28.35
CA ALA A 197 -3.89 -25.27 -29.70
C ALA A 197 -3.97 -23.75 -29.88
N ALA A 198 -4.39 -23.03 -28.84
CA ALA A 198 -4.44 -21.57 -28.88
C ALA A 198 -3.05 -20.93 -28.74
N LEU A 199 -2.11 -21.54 -28.01
CA LEU A 199 -0.70 -21.13 -28.02
C LEU A 199 -0.09 -21.30 -29.42
N ASP A 200 -0.38 -22.40 -30.11
CA ASP A 200 0.06 -22.63 -31.49
C ASP A 200 -0.56 -21.60 -32.46
N ASP A 201 -1.83 -21.23 -32.27
CA ASP A 201 -2.48 -20.19 -33.10
C ASP A 201 -1.87 -18.81 -32.85
N ILE A 202 -1.52 -18.48 -31.60
CA ILE A 202 -0.79 -17.24 -31.26
C ILE A 202 0.59 -17.26 -31.94
N ASP A 203 1.33 -18.36 -31.89
CA ASP A 203 2.64 -18.48 -32.56
C ASP A 203 2.53 -18.22 -34.06
N GLN A 204 1.56 -18.87 -34.72
CA GLN A 204 1.31 -18.68 -36.14
C GLN A 204 0.97 -17.23 -36.49
N LYS A 205 0.18 -16.55 -35.65
CA LYS A 205 -0.13 -15.12 -35.82
C LYS A 205 1.11 -14.24 -35.67
N ILE A 206 1.96 -14.50 -34.69
CA ILE A 206 3.23 -13.78 -34.51
C ILE A 206 4.14 -13.98 -35.72
N GLN A 207 4.34 -15.23 -36.15
CA GLN A 207 5.15 -15.54 -37.34
C GLN A 207 4.61 -14.84 -38.60
N LEU A 208 3.28 -14.80 -38.76
CA LEU A 208 2.64 -14.09 -39.87
C LEU A 208 2.93 -12.59 -39.82
N LEU A 209 2.80 -11.95 -38.66
CA LEU A 209 3.11 -10.52 -38.48
C LEU A 209 4.59 -10.24 -38.84
N LEU A 210 5.51 -11.03 -38.32
CA LEU A 210 6.94 -10.89 -38.55
C LEU A 210 7.32 -11.09 -40.03
N SER A 211 6.74 -12.09 -40.69
CA SER A 211 6.97 -12.33 -42.12
C SER A 211 6.40 -11.21 -43.01
N SER A 212 5.25 -10.66 -42.64
CA SER A 212 4.52 -9.69 -43.46
C SER A 212 5.06 -8.27 -43.31
N PHE A 213 5.51 -7.90 -42.11
CA PHE A 213 5.87 -6.52 -41.78
C PHE A 213 7.34 -6.36 -41.37
N CYS A 214 8.03 -7.44 -41.01
CA CYS A 214 9.44 -7.40 -40.62
C CYS A 214 10.36 -8.11 -41.62
N ASN A 215 9.87 -8.48 -42.81
CA ASN A 215 10.63 -9.16 -43.86
C ASN A 215 11.34 -10.45 -43.39
N MET A 216 10.85 -11.10 -42.34
CA MET A 216 11.45 -12.32 -41.81
C MET A 216 11.19 -13.51 -42.73
N THR A 217 12.25 -14.25 -43.04
CA THR A 217 12.18 -15.48 -43.83
C THR A 217 11.81 -16.67 -42.96
N LYS A 218 11.40 -17.78 -43.58
CA LYS A 218 11.13 -19.04 -42.86
C LYS A 218 12.33 -19.54 -42.05
N GLU A 219 13.54 -19.32 -42.56
CA GLU A 219 14.77 -19.70 -41.87
C GLU A 219 14.99 -18.83 -40.63
N ASP A 220 14.80 -17.51 -40.73
CA ASP A 220 14.88 -16.62 -39.56
C ASP A 220 13.89 -17.06 -38.47
N LEU A 221 12.62 -17.25 -38.86
CA LEU A 221 11.53 -17.62 -37.95
C LEU A 221 11.83 -18.93 -37.20
N SER A 222 12.41 -19.92 -37.88
CA SER A 222 12.78 -21.20 -37.24
C SER A 222 13.90 -21.09 -36.22
N THR A 223 14.73 -20.05 -36.30
CA THR A 223 15.85 -19.84 -35.37
C THR A 223 15.46 -19.02 -34.15
N LEU A 224 14.46 -18.13 -34.26
CA LEU A 224 14.05 -17.20 -33.20
C LEU A 224 13.85 -17.86 -31.81
N PRO A 225 13.19 -19.02 -31.67
CA PRO A 225 12.96 -19.62 -30.35
C PRO A 225 14.25 -19.97 -29.58
N ASN A 226 15.38 -20.10 -30.29
CA ASN A 226 16.65 -20.51 -29.71
C ASN A 226 17.63 -19.34 -29.51
N LEU A 227 17.23 -18.11 -29.84
CA LEU A 227 18.09 -16.94 -29.78
C LEU A 227 17.92 -16.18 -28.47
N SER A 228 19.01 -15.56 -28.03
CA SER A 228 18.95 -14.53 -26.99
C SER A 228 18.32 -13.24 -27.54
N ALA A 229 17.93 -12.32 -26.65
CA ALA A 229 17.44 -11.00 -27.03
C ALA A 229 18.37 -10.27 -28.02
N ASN A 230 19.70 -10.37 -27.82
CA ASN A 230 20.68 -9.80 -28.76
C ASN A 230 20.63 -10.48 -30.12
N GLY A 231 20.50 -11.81 -30.18
CA GLY A 231 20.36 -12.53 -31.45
C GLY A 231 19.08 -12.17 -32.19
N ILE A 232 17.97 -11.97 -31.47
CA ILE A 232 16.71 -11.49 -32.05
C ILE A 232 16.89 -10.08 -32.63
N ARG A 233 17.55 -9.18 -31.88
CA ARG A 233 17.88 -7.82 -32.33
C ARG A 233 18.70 -7.83 -33.62
N ASP A 234 19.78 -8.61 -33.68
CA ASP A 234 20.69 -8.68 -34.84
C ASP A 234 19.97 -9.16 -36.13
N ILE A 235 18.94 -9.99 -36.00
CA ILE A 235 18.11 -10.40 -37.14
C ILE A 235 17.14 -9.28 -37.53
N LEU A 236 16.48 -8.66 -36.56
CA LEU A 236 15.51 -7.58 -36.82
C LEU A 236 16.18 -6.38 -37.48
N GLU A 237 17.31 -5.91 -36.97
CA GLU A 237 18.07 -4.79 -37.55
C GLU A 237 18.46 -5.08 -39.00
N ARG A 238 18.93 -6.29 -39.27
CA ARG A 238 19.32 -6.74 -40.62
C ARG A 238 18.13 -6.80 -41.59
N ARG A 239 16.96 -7.22 -41.13
CA ARG A 239 15.76 -7.39 -41.98
C ARG A 239 14.97 -6.10 -42.17
N LEU A 240 15.04 -5.19 -41.21
CA LEU A 240 14.36 -3.91 -41.22
C LEU A 240 15.23 -2.76 -41.74
N ASP A 241 16.52 -2.98 -41.98
CA ASP A 241 17.50 -1.95 -42.34
C ASP A 241 17.56 -0.82 -41.30
N ILE A 242 17.35 -1.18 -40.02
CA ILE A 242 17.39 -0.26 -38.88
C ILE A 242 18.77 -0.41 -38.25
N HIS A 243 19.61 0.61 -38.41
CA HIS A 243 20.85 0.73 -37.66
C HIS A 243 20.56 1.61 -36.42
N GLU A 244 20.27 1.00 -35.28
CA GLU A 244 20.33 1.74 -34.00
C GLU A 244 21.81 2.07 -33.75
N GLU A 245 22.21 3.33 -33.94
CA GLU A 245 23.51 3.81 -33.45
C GLU A 245 23.51 3.62 -31.93
N GLU A 246 24.36 2.70 -31.44
CA GLU A 246 24.59 2.46 -30.02
C GLU A 246 25.02 3.78 -29.34
N THR A 247 24.04 4.50 -28.80
CA THR A 247 24.30 5.62 -27.91
C THR A 247 24.49 5.05 -26.50
N ASN A 248 25.77 4.99 -26.11
CA ASN A 248 26.28 4.63 -24.79
C ASN A 248 25.49 5.23 -23.62
#